data_AF-A0AAQ4DVU0-F1
#
_entry.id   AF-A0AAQ4DVU0-F1
#
_cell.length_a   1.000
_cell.length_b   1.000
_cell.length_c   1.000
_cell.angle_alpha   90.00
_cell.angle_beta   90.00
_cell.angle_gamma   90.00
#
_symmetry.space_group_name_H-M   'P 1'
#
loop_
_entity.id
_entity.type
_entity.pdbx_description
1 polymer ?
#
loop_
_entity_poly.entity_id
_entity_poly.type
_entity_poly.pdbx_seq_one_letter_code
_entity_poly.pdbx_strand_id
1 'polypeptide(L)' 'MTSTKLLSFALVAVIIIVMMGRCSAYGNDEIRQCSGRCYIHQDGHQEGCPPGCGCISDRFNDRIYIGGGHCYTIAHSSG' A
#
# COMPACT_ATOMS: atom_id res chain seq x y z
N MET A 1 9.48 26.13 44.37
CA MET A 1 10.13 25.45 43.22
C MET A 1 9.34 24.18 42.82
N THR A 2 8.04 24.31 42.54
CA THR A 2 7.15 23.13 42.41
C THR A 2 6.18 23.21 41.23
N SER A 3 5.77 24.41 40.80
CA SER A 3 4.76 24.56 39.73
C SER A 3 5.31 24.36 38.30
N THR A 4 6.50 24.87 38.00
CA THR A 4 7.12 24.74 36.65
C THR A 4 7.54 23.32 36.32
N LYS A 5 7.96 22.53 37.31
CA LYS A 5 8.33 21.12 37.13
C LYS A 5 7.11 20.27 36.75
N LEU A 6 5.96 20.49 37.40
CA LEU A 6 4.70 19.80 37.10
C LEU A 6 4.20 20.11 35.68
N LEU A 7 4.33 21.37 35.24
CA LEU A 7 3.99 21.78 33.87
C LEU A 7 4.87 21.08 32.82
N SER A 8 6.17 20.92 33.08
CA SER A 8 7.06 20.19 32.17
C SER A 8 6.69 18.71 32.05
N PHE A 9 6.35 18.04 33.15
CA PHE A 9 5.93 16.62 33.09
C PHE A 9 4.62 16.44 32.33
N ALA A 10 3.65 17.35 32.51
CA ALA A 10 2.39 17.30 31.78
C ALA A 10 2.61 17.49 30.26
N LEU A 11 3.47 18.41 29.87
CA LEU A 11 3.81 18.65 28.46
C LEU A 11 4.47 17.44 27.80
N VAL A 12 5.41 16.78 28.50
CA VAL A 12 6.07 15.57 28.01
C VAL A 12 5.07 14.41 27.84
N ALA A 13 4.17 14.22 28.81
CA ALA A 13 3.15 13.18 28.72
C ALA A 13 2.19 13.39 27.54
N VAL A 14 1.78 14.64 27.28
CA VAL A 14 0.92 14.98 26.13
C VAL A 14 1.64 14.71 24.80
N ILE A 15 2.93 15.07 24.69
CA ILE A 15 3.72 14.81 23.47
C ILE A 15 3.81 13.30 23.18
N ILE A 16 4.02 12.48 24.22
CA ILE A 16 4.10 11.02 24.07
C ILE A 16 2.78 10.41 23.57
N ILE A 17 1.63 10.88 24.07
CA ILE A 17 0.30 10.42 23.65
C ILE A 17 0.02 10.81 22.18
N VAL A 18 0.41 12.02 21.77
CA VAL A 18 0.24 12.48 20.38
C VAL A 18 1.08 11.65 19.40
N MET A 19 2.27 11.19 19.80
CA MET A 19 3.13 10.34 18.96
C MET A 19 2.57 8.93 18.76
N MET A 20 1.93 8.36 19.78
CA MET A 20 1.32 7.01 19.68
C MET A 20 0.05 6.96 18.81
N GLY A 21 -0.62 8.10 18.60
CA GLY A 21 -1.82 8.20 17.76
C GLY A 21 -1.57 8.25 16.24
N ARG A 22 -0.30 8.21 15.79
CA ARG A 22 0.07 8.29 14.37
C ARG A 22 0.69 7.00 13.81
N CYS A 23 0.33 5.85 14.37
CA CYS A 23 0.37 4.64 13.58
C CYS A 23 -0.70 4.79 12.51
N SER A 24 -0.32 5.37 11.35
CA SER A 24 -1.08 5.25 10.13
C SER A 24 -1.40 3.77 10.00
N ALA A 25 -2.68 3.40 10.16
CA ALA A 25 -3.16 2.17 9.60
C ALA A 25 -2.88 2.33 8.11
N TYR A 26 -1.76 1.78 7.66
CA TYR A 26 -1.62 1.46 6.25
C TYR A 26 -2.93 0.77 5.92
N GLY A 27 -3.65 1.30 4.93
CA GLY A 27 -4.75 0.54 4.37
C GLY A 27 -4.23 -0.86 4.08
N ASN A 28 -5.12 -1.86 4.07
CA ASN A 28 -4.75 -3.18 3.57
C ASN A 28 -4.45 -3.09 2.05
N ASP A 29 -3.48 -2.27 1.64
CA ASP A 29 -2.86 -2.16 0.33
C ASP A 29 -1.92 -3.36 0.14
N GLU A 30 -2.39 -4.53 0.55
CA GLU A 30 -1.72 -5.77 0.29
C GLU A 30 -1.89 -6.05 -1.20
N ILE A 31 -0.78 -5.93 -1.93
CA ILE A 31 -0.69 -6.46 -3.28
C ILE A 31 -0.71 -7.98 -3.15
N ARG A 32 -1.90 -8.56 -3.06
CA ARG A 32 -2.09 -10.00 -2.98
C ARG A 32 -1.99 -10.58 -4.38
N GLN A 33 -1.19 -11.63 -4.53
CA GLN A 33 -1.16 -12.37 -5.77
C GLN A 33 -2.52 -13.04 -5.98
N CYS A 34 -3.17 -12.71 -7.09
CA CYS A 34 -4.34 -13.42 -7.57
C CYS A 34 -3.90 -14.69 -8.30
N SER A 35 -4.76 -15.70 -8.34
CA SER A 35 -4.50 -16.90 -9.13
C SER A 35 -4.57 -16.56 -10.62
N GLY A 36 -3.47 -16.77 -11.35
CA GLY A 36 -3.47 -16.68 -12.81
C GLY A 36 -2.15 -16.18 -13.40
N ARG A 37 -1.97 -16.47 -14.68
CA ARG A 37 -1.04 -15.76 -15.55
C ARG A 37 -1.82 -14.80 -16.43
N CYS A 38 -1.17 -13.71 -16.79
CA CYS A 38 -1.76 -12.68 -17.64
C CYS A 38 -0.78 -12.21 -18.69
N TYR A 39 -1.29 -11.44 -19.64
CA TYR A 39 -0.51 -10.85 -20.71
C TYR A 39 -0.91 -9.38 -20.90
N ILE A 40 0.08 -8.50 -21.02
CA ILE A 40 -0.10 -7.08 -21.28
C ILE A 40 0.30 -6.81 -22.73
N HIS A 41 -0.67 -6.41 -23.53
CA HIS A 41 -0.51 -6.07 -24.95
C HIS A 41 0.12 -4.67 -25.11
N GLN A 42 0.65 -4.39 -26.31
CA GLN A 42 1.33 -3.11 -26.59
C GLN A 42 0.39 -1.89 -26.56
N ASP A 43 -0.91 -2.11 -26.77
CA ASP A 43 -1.96 -1.10 -26.66
C ASP A 43 -2.37 -0.82 -25.20
N GLY A 44 -1.76 -1.51 -24.24
CA GLY A 44 -2.07 -1.42 -22.82
C GLY A 44 -3.25 -2.29 -22.38
N HIS A 45 -3.85 -3.07 -23.30
CA HIS A 45 -4.88 -4.04 -22.96
C HIS A 45 -4.28 -5.20 -22.16
N GLN A 46 -5.01 -5.68 -21.15
CA GLN A 46 -4.58 -6.76 -20.28
C GLN A 46 -5.61 -7.89 -20.32
N GLU A 47 -5.14 -9.13 -20.40
CA GLU A 47 -5.99 -10.32 -20.40
C GLU A 47 -5.48 -11.39 -19.43
N GLY A 48 -6.38 -12.30 -19.03
CA GLY A 48 -6.06 -13.46 -18.19
C GLY A 48 -6.25 -13.25 -16.68
N CYS A 49 -6.46 -12.01 -16.21
CA CYS A 49 -6.74 -11.77 -14.79
C CYS A 49 -8.24 -11.83 -14.46
N PRO A 50 -8.60 -12.41 -13.30
CA PRO A 50 -9.97 -12.40 -12.82
C PRO A 50 -10.42 -10.97 -12.43
N PRO A 51 -11.73 -10.72 -12.33
CA PRO A 51 -12.28 -9.42 -11.92
C PRO A 51 -11.71 -8.96 -10.57
N GLY A 52 -11.31 -7.68 -10.48
CA GLY A 52 -10.69 -7.11 -9.28
C GLY A 52 -9.18 -7.34 -9.18
N CYS A 53 -8.55 -7.97 -10.18
CA CYS A 53 -7.10 -8.14 -10.27
C CYS A 53 -6.55 -7.44 -11.53
N GLY A 54 -5.34 -6.88 -11.42
CA GLY A 54 -4.58 -6.32 -12.52
C GLY A 54 -3.36 -7.19 -12.85
N CYS A 55 -2.85 -7.06 -14.06
CA CYS A 55 -1.64 -7.75 -14.50
C CYS A 55 -0.40 -6.93 -14.18
N ILE A 56 0.63 -7.57 -13.63
CA ILE A 56 1.97 -7.00 -13.49
C ILE A 56 2.93 -7.90 -14.28
N SER A 57 3.67 -7.29 -15.20
CA SER A 57 4.70 -7.96 -16.01
C SER A 57 5.78 -8.60 -15.12
N ASP A 58 6.21 -9.80 -15.46
CA ASP A 58 7.32 -10.49 -14.76
C ASP A 58 8.64 -9.72 -14.87
N ARG A 59 8.73 -8.85 -15.88
CA ARG A 59 9.89 -7.98 -16.15
C ARG A 59 9.65 -6.53 -15.74
N PHE A 60 8.73 -6.29 -14.82
CA PHE A 60 8.45 -4.96 -14.27
C PHE A 60 9.72 -4.28 -13.73
N ASN A 61 10.60 -5.04 -13.03
CA ASN A 61 11.86 -4.52 -12.50
C ASN A 61 12.86 -4.08 -13.59
N ASP A 62 12.75 -4.67 -14.79
CA ASP A 62 13.52 -4.27 -15.97
C ASP A 62 12.87 -3.09 -16.73
N ARG A 63 11.82 -2.48 -16.16
CA ARG A 63 10.97 -1.45 -16.76
C ARG A 63 10.25 -1.92 -18.03
N ILE A 64 10.00 -3.21 -18.15
CA ILE A 64 9.23 -3.79 -19.25
C ILE A 64 7.81 -4.05 -18.75
N TYR A 65 6.86 -3.22 -19.19
CA TYR A 65 5.46 -3.27 -18.77
C TYR A 65 4.55 -4.06 -19.72
N ILE A 66 5.11 -4.65 -20.78
CA ILE A 66 4.39 -5.44 -21.79
C ILE A 66 4.87 -6.89 -21.76
N GLY A 67 4.03 -7.82 -22.20
CA GLY A 67 4.32 -9.24 -22.23
C GLY A 67 3.68 -10.03 -21.09
N GLY A 68 4.22 -11.22 -20.81
CA GLY A 68 3.69 -12.12 -19.78
C GLY A 68 3.92 -11.63 -18.36
N GLY A 69 2.97 -11.93 -17.49
CA GLY A 69 3.01 -11.54 -16.09
C GLY A 69 2.12 -12.37 -15.18
N HIS A 70 1.98 -11.88 -13.95
CA HIS A 70 1.13 -12.45 -12.91
C HIS A 70 0.03 -11.47 -12.49
N CYS A 71 -1.08 -12.03 -12.04
CA CYS A 71 -2.22 -11.25 -11.57
C CYS A 71 -2.05 -10.87 -10.10
N TYR A 72 -2.38 -9.63 -9.78
CA TYR A 72 -2.32 -9.09 -8.42
C TYR A 72 -3.58 -8.28 -8.13
N THR A 73 -3.99 -8.22 -6.86
CA THR A 73 -5.12 -7.40 -6.45
C THR A 73 -4.77 -5.94 -6.70
N ILE A 74 -5.51 -5.31 -7.61
CA ILE A 74 -5.49 -3.86 -7.74
C ILE A 74 -6.40 -3.37 -6.63
N ALA A 75 -5.85 -2.62 -5.68
CA ALA A 75 -6.65 -1.95 -4.68
C ALA A 75 -7.59 -0.99 -5.42
N HIS A 76 -8.81 -1.45 -5.72
CA HIS A 76 -9.91 -0.56 -5.98
C HIS A 76 -10.13 0.16 -4.66
N SER A 77 -9.59 1.37 -4.58
CA SER A 77 -10.01 2.40 -3.63
C SER A 77 -11.51 2.60 -3.80
N SER A 78 -12.27 1.72 -3.16
CA SER A 78 -13.70 1.86 -2.95
C SER A 78 -13.84 2.73 -1.71
N GLY A 79 -13.66 4.03 -1.93
CA GLY A 79 -14.10 5.11 -1.06
C GLY A 79 -15.17 5.89 -1.78
#